data_AF-A0A7S0W6K9-F1
#
_entry.id   AF-A0A7S0W6K9-F1
#
_cell.length_a   1.000
_cell.length_b   1.000
_cell.length_c   1.000
_cell.angle_alpha   90.00
_cell.angle_beta   90.00
_cell.angle_gamma   90.00
#
_symmetry.space_group_name_H-M   'P 1'
#
loop_
_entity.id
_entity.type
_entity.pdbx_description
1 polymer ?
#
loop_
_entity_poly.entity_id
_entity_poly.type
_entity_poly.pdbx_seq_one_letter_code
_entity_poly.pdbx_strand_id
1 'polypeptide(L)'
;GGGVFWLACGDAQALHGDVSRVSRYLGLLDDGDARPSVMLARLRRWLDEHPGWLCVLDGASGPSILPSLSLPATGSVLCTSGSPAAEWEAALGWEYALELGSFSDLEAHSRIVRCLPDAVPSYVKPLVAALRNLPLSISIALGFIREFDVKIEKVKDMLLLDLAARHPPLFHPLTQEQMEDQTTVHVPTIKSHGELSPEAALGSLLGVIMKELSKKGSAACDLLSMASLSHSTGLRRALFQGHAEETKTLPGGRVERTGPDWDALLGSIAQLVRIGVLECGEGDAVTCHPMVQEAIIDRVGASVKAAWGALRRILARGMRGFSPHDPRGWEHSGPLVRHALAAERRRG
;
A
#
# COMPACT_ATOMS: atom_id res chain seq x y z
N GLY A 1 -11.98 -16.32 29.22
CA GLY A 1 -11.34 -14.99 29.15
C GLY A 1 -11.46 -14.52 27.72
N GLY A 2 -11.95 -13.29 27.50
CA GLY A 2 -12.09 -12.76 26.15
C GLY A 2 -10.73 -12.52 25.50
N GLY A 3 -10.63 -12.78 24.20
CA GLY A 3 -9.45 -12.51 23.38
C GLY A 3 -9.80 -11.64 22.19
N VAL A 4 -8.85 -10.84 21.72
CA VAL A 4 -8.98 -10.10 20.46
C VAL A 4 -8.05 -10.77 19.44
N PHE A 5 -8.61 -11.21 18.32
CA PHE A 5 -7.88 -11.87 17.25
C PHE A 5 -7.93 -11.00 16.00
N TRP A 6 -6.78 -10.64 15.45
CA TRP A 6 -6.68 -9.89 14.19
C TRP A 6 -6.27 -10.83 13.07
N LEU A 7 -7.13 -10.96 12.05
CA LEU A 7 -6.95 -11.84 10.90
C LEU A 7 -6.96 -11.03 9.60
N ALA A 8 -5.88 -11.06 8.85
CA ALA A 8 -5.83 -10.51 7.50
C ALA A 8 -6.69 -11.35 6.54
N CYS A 9 -7.64 -10.69 5.88
CA CYS A 9 -8.68 -11.30 5.05
C CYS A 9 -8.63 -10.86 3.57
N GLY A 10 -7.54 -10.23 3.14
CA GLY A 10 -7.33 -9.79 1.75
C GLY A 10 -7.40 -10.91 0.72
N ASP A 11 -6.99 -12.12 1.10
CA ASP A 11 -7.15 -13.34 0.31
C ASP A 11 -7.17 -14.58 1.22
N ALA A 12 -7.53 -15.74 0.63
CA ALA A 12 -7.62 -17.00 1.36
C ALA A 12 -6.28 -17.42 2.01
N GLN A 13 -5.14 -17.04 1.43
CA GLN A 13 -3.83 -17.43 1.93
C GLN A 13 -3.39 -16.56 3.10
N ALA A 14 -3.65 -15.25 3.07
CA ALA A 14 -3.46 -14.34 4.20
C ALA A 14 -4.26 -14.84 5.41
N LEU A 15 -5.53 -15.19 5.18
CA LEU A 15 -6.39 -15.72 6.22
C LEU A 15 -5.84 -17.04 6.80
N HIS A 16 -5.40 -17.97 5.95
CA HIS A 16 -4.80 -19.21 6.43
C HIS A 16 -3.53 -18.99 7.27
N GLY A 17 -2.68 -18.03 6.86
CA GLY A 17 -1.48 -17.66 7.61
C GLY A 17 -1.81 -17.18 9.02
N ASP A 18 -2.78 -16.27 9.14
CA ASP A 18 -3.19 -15.71 10.42
C ASP A 18 -3.95 -16.70 11.29
N VAL A 19 -4.79 -17.55 10.71
CA VAL A 19 -5.44 -18.67 11.41
C VAL A 19 -4.40 -19.63 11.96
N SER A 20 -3.36 -19.96 11.19
CA SER A 20 -2.26 -20.83 11.67
C SER A 20 -1.51 -20.19 12.84
N ARG A 21 -1.22 -18.88 12.75
CA ARG A 21 -0.56 -18.11 13.82
C ARG A 21 -1.40 -18.10 15.09
N VAL A 22 -2.69 -17.78 15.01
CA VAL A 22 -3.62 -17.77 16.15
C VAL A 22 -3.77 -19.18 16.73
N SER A 23 -3.91 -20.20 15.89
CA SER A 23 -4.02 -21.59 16.35
C SER A 23 -2.76 -22.05 17.09
N ARG A 24 -1.57 -21.67 16.62
CA ARG A 24 -0.30 -21.96 17.30
C ARG A 24 -0.22 -21.24 18.64
N TYR A 25 -0.61 -19.96 18.69
CA TYR A 25 -0.64 -19.17 19.92
C TYR A 25 -1.57 -19.78 20.98
N LEU A 26 -2.72 -20.31 20.56
CA LEU A 26 -3.69 -20.98 21.42
C LEU A 26 -3.33 -22.44 21.75
N GLY A 27 -2.19 -22.96 21.25
CA GLY A 27 -1.78 -24.35 21.45
C GLY A 27 -2.71 -25.37 20.78
N LEU A 28 -3.38 -25.00 19.70
CA LEU A 28 -4.36 -25.86 18.99
C LEU A 28 -3.72 -26.76 17.93
N LEU A 29 -2.44 -26.57 17.61
CA LEU A 29 -1.73 -27.31 16.56
C LEU A 29 -0.74 -28.30 17.16
N ASP A 30 -0.79 -29.54 16.66
CA ASP A 30 0.27 -30.53 16.84
C ASP A 30 1.25 -30.43 15.65
N ASP A 31 2.52 -30.81 15.85
CA ASP A 31 3.61 -30.63 14.88
C ASP A 31 3.40 -31.30 13.49
N GLY A 32 2.32 -32.08 13.30
CA GLY A 32 2.03 -32.80 12.05
C GLY A 32 0.78 -32.36 11.28
N ASP A 33 -0.09 -31.50 11.83
CA ASP A 33 -1.45 -31.27 11.29
C ASP A 33 -1.58 -29.88 10.64
N ALA A 34 -0.99 -29.71 9.46
CA ALA A 34 -0.91 -28.42 8.75
C ALA A 34 -2.09 -28.11 7.81
N ARG A 35 -3.15 -28.94 7.78
CA ARG A 35 -4.27 -28.75 6.83
C ARG A 35 -5.16 -27.56 7.26
N PRO A 36 -5.38 -26.54 6.39
CA PRO A 36 -6.15 -25.35 6.76
C PRO A 36 -7.54 -25.61 7.32
N SER A 37 -8.26 -26.58 6.75
CA SER A 37 -9.60 -26.96 7.22
C SER A 37 -9.60 -27.52 8.64
N VAL A 38 -8.56 -28.27 9.03
CA VAL A 38 -8.40 -28.82 10.39
C VAL A 38 -8.10 -27.69 11.38
N MET A 39 -7.19 -26.78 11.01
CA MET A 39 -6.85 -25.61 11.85
C MET A 39 -8.07 -24.73 12.12
N LEU A 40 -8.85 -24.41 11.08
CA LEU A 40 -10.09 -23.66 11.20
C LEU A 40 -11.11 -24.38 12.10
N ALA A 41 -11.30 -25.69 11.93
CA ALA A 41 -12.22 -26.45 12.76
C ALA A 41 -11.82 -26.46 14.25
N ARG A 42 -10.52 -26.58 14.55
CA ARG A 42 -10.00 -26.51 15.92
C ARG A 42 -10.17 -25.10 16.51
N LEU A 43 -9.85 -24.06 15.74
CA LEU A 43 -10.05 -22.67 16.15
C LEU A 43 -11.52 -22.38 16.45
N ARG A 44 -12.45 -22.80 15.58
CA ARG A 44 -13.89 -22.64 15.80
C ARG A 44 -14.37 -23.30 17.08
N ARG A 45 -13.94 -24.55 17.34
CA ARG A 45 -14.27 -25.25 18.58
C ARG A 45 -13.78 -24.49 19.80
N TRP A 46 -12.53 -24.02 19.75
CA TRP A 46 -11.98 -23.21 20.84
C TRP A 46 -12.78 -21.93 21.08
N LEU A 47 -13.14 -21.20 20.02
CA LEU A 47 -13.97 -19.99 20.09
C LEU A 47 -15.36 -20.26 20.66
N ASP A 48 -15.95 -21.42 20.37
CA ASP A 48 -17.26 -21.83 20.90
C ASP A 48 -17.18 -22.08 22.42
N GLU A 49 -16.12 -22.73 22.87
CA GLU A 49 -15.86 -23.04 24.29
C GLU A 49 -15.47 -21.80 25.13
N HIS A 50 -15.01 -20.71 24.48
CA HIS A 50 -14.45 -19.54 25.16
C HIS A 50 -15.20 -18.25 24.78
N PRO A 51 -16.39 -17.95 25.34
CA PRO A 51 -17.17 -16.79 24.93
C PRO A 51 -16.49 -15.44 25.22
N GLY A 52 -16.98 -14.39 24.55
CA GLY A 52 -16.53 -13.01 24.75
C GLY A 52 -15.25 -12.63 24.00
N TRP A 53 -14.95 -13.32 22.91
CA TRP A 53 -13.88 -12.93 21.98
C TRP A 53 -14.37 -11.88 20.96
N LEU A 54 -13.42 -11.15 20.38
CA LEU A 54 -13.59 -10.27 19.23
C LEU A 54 -12.65 -10.73 18.11
N CYS A 55 -13.19 -10.97 16.92
CA CYS A 55 -12.41 -11.27 15.73
C CYS A 55 -12.45 -10.07 14.77
N VAL A 56 -11.29 -9.49 14.48
CA VAL A 56 -11.11 -8.41 13.51
C VAL A 56 -10.67 -9.03 12.18
N LEU A 57 -11.52 -8.94 11.17
CA LEU A 57 -11.28 -9.39 9.80
C LEU A 57 -10.82 -8.20 8.96
N ASP A 58 -9.52 -8.11 8.70
CA ASP A 58 -8.93 -6.91 8.11
C ASP A 58 -8.72 -7.05 6.60
N GLY A 59 -9.29 -6.13 5.84
CA GLY A 59 -9.16 -6.04 4.39
C GLY A 59 -9.90 -7.13 3.64
N ALA A 60 -11.04 -7.58 4.12
CA ALA A 60 -11.81 -8.63 3.45
C ALA A 60 -12.22 -8.23 2.03
N SER A 61 -12.06 -9.13 1.07
CA SER A 61 -12.41 -8.90 -0.33
C SER A 61 -13.91 -8.97 -0.63
N GLY A 62 -14.72 -9.36 0.35
CA GLY A 62 -16.17 -9.52 0.24
C GLY A 62 -16.71 -10.62 1.16
N PRO A 63 -18.04 -10.77 1.23
CA PRO A 63 -18.70 -11.66 2.20
C PRO A 63 -18.46 -13.16 1.94
N SER A 64 -17.97 -13.53 0.76
CA SER A 64 -17.68 -14.92 0.38
C SER A 64 -16.60 -15.59 1.25
N ILE A 65 -15.81 -14.81 1.99
CA ILE A 65 -14.80 -15.33 2.92
C ILE A 65 -15.41 -15.89 4.22
N LEU A 66 -16.61 -15.45 4.60
CA LEU A 66 -17.22 -15.78 5.88
C LEU A 66 -17.78 -17.21 5.98
N PRO A 67 -18.41 -17.80 4.94
CA PRO A 67 -18.74 -19.21 4.95
C PRO A 67 -17.52 -20.09 5.25
N SER A 68 -16.34 -19.72 4.75
CA SER A 68 -15.08 -20.41 5.04
C SER A 68 -14.60 -20.23 6.48
N LEU A 69 -15.05 -19.20 7.19
CA LEU A 69 -14.71 -18.93 8.59
C LEU A 69 -15.71 -19.54 9.58
N SER A 70 -17.02 -19.59 9.25
CA SER A 70 -18.13 -20.08 10.09
C SER A 70 -17.88 -19.88 11.61
N LEU A 71 -17.69 -18.62 12.02
CA LEU A 71 -17.35 -18.29 13.40
C LEU A 71 -18.57 -18.51 14.33
N PRO A 72 -18.37 -18.99 15.57
CA PRO A 72 -19.45 -19.19 16.54
C PRO A 72 -20.16 -17.88 16.93
N ALA A 73 -21.39 -17.97 17.43
CA ALA A 73 -22.16 -16.82 17.92
C ALA A 73 -21.75 -16.35 19.33
N THR A 74 -20.79 -17.03 19.97
CA THR A 74 -20.33 -16.76 21.34
C THR A 74 -19.40 -15.54 21.46
N GLY A 75 -19.13 -14.84 20.35
CA GLY A 75 -18.28 -13.65 20.31
C GLY A 75 -18.75 -12.61 19.29
N SER A 76 -17.87 -11.68 18.95
CA SER A 76 -18.15 -10.56 18.07
C SER A 76 -17.18 -10.52 16.89
N VAL A 77 -17.65 -10.01 15.75
CA VAL A 77 -16.84 -9.85 14.54
C VAL A 77 -16.87 -8.39 14.13
N LEU A 78 -15.69 -7.84 13.84
CA LEU A 78 -15.51 -6.56 13.18
C LEU A 78 -14.81 -6.83 11.84
N CYS A 79 -15.27 -6.22 10.74
CA CYS A 79 -14.66 -6.41 9.44
C CYS A 79 -14.35 -5.06 8.79
N THR A 80 -13.18 -4.95 8.16
CA THR A 80 -12.86 -3.88 7.22
C THR A 80 -12.84 -4.47 5.81
N SER A 81 -13.33 -3.72 4.82
CA SER A 81 -13.51 -4.20 3.46
C SER A 81 -13.47 -3.05 2.46
N GLY A 82 -13.00 -3.32 1.25
CA GLY A 82 -13.13 -2.41 0.11
C GLY A 82 -14.44 -2.59 -0.67
N SER A 83 -15.16 -3.70 -0.48
CA SER A 83 -16.46 -3.96 -1.12
C SER A 83 -17.58 -3.10 -0.52
N PRO A 84 -18.59 -2.70 -1.31
CA PRO A 84 -19.71 -1.86 -0.86
C PRO A 84 -20.45 -2.44 0.35
N ALA A 85 -20.95 -1.56 1.24
CA ALA A 85 -21.70 -1.96 2.42
C ALA A 85 -22.91 -2.85 2.10
N ALA A 86 -23.63 -2.53 1.02
CA ALA A 86 -24.80 -3.28 0.57
C ALA A 86 -24.50 -4.78 0.30
N GLU A 87 -23.29 -5.12 -0.15
CA GLU A 87 -22.91 -6.53 -0.35
C GLU A 87 -22.79 -7.28 0.98
N TRP A 88 -22.29 -6.61 2.02
CA TRP A 88 -22.13 -7.16 3.37
C TRP A 88 -23.46 -7.28 4.09
N GLU A 89 -24.32 -6.26 4.00
CA GLU A 89 -25.67 -6.26 4.56
C GLU A 89 -26.51 -7.40 3.98
N ALA A 90 -26.51 -7.54 2.64
CA ALA A 90 -27.27 -8.57 1.96
C ALA A 90 -26.81 -9.99 2.31
N ALA A 91 -25.49 -10.20 2.47
CA ALA A 91 -24.95 -11.52 2.73
C ALA A 91 -25.08 -11.99 4.18
N LEU A 92 -25.10 -11.06 5.15
CA LEU A 92 -24.95 -11.41 6.56
C LEU A 92 -26.06 -10.90 7.46
N GLY A 93 -26.93 -10.03 6.95
CA GLY A 93 -27.91 -9.32 7.77
C GLY A 93 -27.25 -8.51 8.88
N TRP A 94 -26.02 -8.03 8.66
CA TRP A 94 -25.34 -7.17 9.61
C TRP A 94 -26.09 -5.86 9.74
N GLU A 95 -26.44 -5.52 10.98
CA GLU A 95 -27.29 -4.38 11.29
C GLU A 95 -26.55 -3.03 11.17
N TYR A 96 -25.21 -3.05 11.11
CA TYR A 96 -24.36 -1.85 11.11
C TYR A 96 -23.19 -1.98 10.13
N ALA A 97 -23.40 -1.65 8.86
CA ALA A 97 -22.31 -1.34 7.94
C ALA A 97 -22.02 0.17 7.99
N LEU A 98 -20.79 0.54 8.32
CA LEU A 98 -20.35 1.93 8.33
C LEU A 98 -19.51 2.20 7.08
N GLU A 99 -20.09 2.94 6.12
CA GLU A 99 -19.32 3.40 4.97
C GLU A 99 -18.34 4.50 5.39
N LEU A 100 -17.06 4.26 5.11
CA LEU A 100 -16.00 5.23 5.34
C LEU A 100 -15.70 5.97 4.04
N GLY A 101 -15.89 7.29 4.05
CA GLY A 101 -15.56 8.16 2.93
C GLY A 101 -14.22 8.87 3.09
N SER A 102 -13.96 9.81 2.19
CA SER A 102 -12.93 10.83 2.39
C SER A 102 -13.23 11.67 3.64
N PHE A 103 -12.21 12.34 4.16
CA PHE A 103 -12.43 13.33 5.21
C PHE A 103 -13.38 14.43 4.75
N SER A 104 -14.11 15.02 5.69
CA SER A 104 -14.67 16.34 5.50
C SER A 104 -13.55 17.39 5.37
N ASP A 105 -13.86 18.54 4.75
CA ASP A 105 -12.89 19.64 4.64
C ASP A 105 -12.35 20.07 6.02
N LEU A 106 -13.21 20.04 7.05
CA LEU A 106 -12.83 20.38 8.43
C LEU A 106 -11.85 19.35 9.02
N GLU A 107 -12.11 18.06 8.85
CA GLU A 107 -11.22 16.99 9.31
C GLU A 107 -9.87 17.03 8.60
N ALA A 108 -9.88 17.19 7.27
CA ALA A 108 -8.66 17.29 6.46
C ALA A 108 -7.82 18.52 6.85
N HIS A 109 -8.45 19.69 6.98
CA HIS A 109 -7.79 20.90 7.44
C HIS A 109 -7.22 20.74 8.85
N SER A 110 -8.01 20.21 9.78
CA SER A 110 -7.58 19.97 11.17
C SER A 110 -6.40 19.00 11.24
N ARG A 111 -6.41 17.96 10.40
CA ARG A 111 -5.31 16.99 10.31
C ARG A 111 -4.02 17.66 9.83
N ILE A 112 -4.08 18.51 8.81
CA ILE A 112 -2.90 19.22 8.29
C ILE A 112 -2.37 20.22 9.31
N VAL A 113 -3.21 21.09 9.87
CA VAL A 113 -2.79 22.09 10.86
C VAL A 113 -2.21 21.45 12.12
N ARG A 114 -2.80 20.34 12.59
CA ARG A 114 -2.23 19.59 13.73
C ARG A 114 -0.85 19.03 13.42
N CYS A 115 -0.61 18.60 12.19
CA CYS A 115 0.67 18.02 11.77
C CYS A 115 1.71 19.06 11.38
N LEU A 116 1.28 20.25 10.95
CA LEU A 116 2.09 21.37 10.49
C LEU A 116 1.52 22.66 11.12
N PRO A 117 1.83 22.97 12.40
CA PRO A 117 1.25 24.11 13.10
C PRO A 117 1.52 25.46 12.43
N ASP A 118 2.64 25.59 11.72
CA ASP A 118 3.05 26.80 11.00
C ASP A 118 2.47 26.89 9.57
N ALA A 119 1.57 25.97 9.20
CA ALA A 119 0.95 25.99 7.88
C ALA A 119 0.04 27.21 7.71
N VAL A 120 0.32 28.03 6.70
CA VAL A 120 -0.52 29.19 6.37
C VAL A 120 -1.87 28.69 5.81
N PRO A 121 -3.02 29.10 6.38
CA PRO A 121 -4.35 28.60 5.98
C PRO A 121 -4.67 28.76 4.49
N SER A 122 -4.15 29.80 3.84
CA SER A 122 -4.34 30.05 2.39
C SER A 122 -3.75 28.96 1.49
N TYR A 123 -2.76 28.20 1.97
CA TYR A 123 -2.17 27.07 1.24
C TYR A 123 -2.79 25.72 1.61
N VAL A 124 -3.38 25.60 2.81
CA VAL A 124 -4.01 24.36 3.28
C VAL A 124 -5.23 24.02 2.43
N LYS A 125 -6.17 24.96 2.24
CA LYS A 125 -7.41 24.69 1.52
C LYS A 125 -7.20 24.21 0.07
N PRO A 126 -6.34 24.85 -0.75
CA PRO A 126 -6.05 24.34 -2.09
C PRO A 126 -5.35 22.98 -2.10
N LEU A 127 -4.46 22.72 -1.13
CA LEU A 127 -3.79 21.41 -1.02
C LEU A 127 -4.80 20.32 -0.68
N VAL A 128 -5.65 20.55 0.31
CA VAL A 128 -6.73 19.64 0.73
C VAL A 128 -7.64 19.30 -0.45
N ALA A 129 -8.04 20.31 -1.22
CA ALA A 129 -8.84 20.13 -2.43
C ALA A 129 -8.11 19.32 -3.51
N ALA A 130 -6.82 19.57 -3.74
CA ALA A 130 -6.01 18.83 -4.70
C ALA A 130 -5.78 17.37 -4.27
N LEU A 131 -5.77 17.08 -2.97
CA LEU A 131 -5.66 15.75 -2.38
C LEU A 131 -7.02 15.03 -2.24
N ARG A 132 -8.12 15.68 -2.64
CA ARG A 132 -9.49 15.13 -2.65
C ARG A 132 -9.96 14.63 -1.29
N ASN A 133 -9.48 15.27 -0.23
CA ASN A 133 -9.75 14.89 1.15
C ASN A 133 -9.41 13.42 1.48
N LEU A 134 -8.63 12.72 0.64
CA LEU A 134 -8.35 11.31 0.86
C LEU A 134 -7.39 11.16 2.05
N PRO A 135 -7.76 10.44 3.12
CA PRO A 135 -6.92 10.30 4.32
C PRO A 135 -5.51 9.80 4.02
N LEU A 136 -5.40 8.86 3.08
CA LEU A 136 -4.13 8.31 2.61
C LEU A 136 -3.28 9.37 1.89
N SER A 137 -3.83 10.09 0.91
CA SER A 137 -3.13 11.16 0.20
C SER A 137 -2.66 12.26 1.14
N ILE A 138 -3.48 12.65 2.11
CA ILE A 138 -3.11 13.65 3.13
C ILE A 138 -1.95 13.13 3.98
N SER A 139 -2.02 11.89 4.45
CA SER A 139 -0.96 11.30 5.28
C SER A 139 0.37 11.21 4.52
N ILE A 140 0.33 10.78 3.26
CA ILE A 140 1.51 10.72 2.38
C ILE A 140 2.08 12.12 2.11
N ALA A 141 1.23 13.10 1.81
CA ALA A 141 1.70 14.47 1.57
C ALA A 141 2.37 15.07 2.80
N LEU A 142 1.83 14.82 4.00
CA LEU A 142 2.43 15.26 5.26
C LEU A 142 3.76 14.56 5.55
N GLY A 143 3.85 13.25 5.29
CA GLY A 143 5.10 12.51 5.40
C GLY A 143 6.16 13.04 4.44
N PHE A 144 5.77 13.32 3.19
CA PHE A 144 6.64 13.92 2.18
C PHE A 144 7.15 15.31 2.57
N ILE A 145 6.26 16.20 3.04
CA ILE A 145 6.62 17.54 3.52
C ILE A 145 7.71 17.45 4.60
N ARG A 146 7.53 16.54 5.56
CA ARG A 146 8.47 16.36 6.68
C ARG A 146 9.79 15.74 6.24
N GLU A 147 9.75 14.70 5.41
CA GLU A 147 10.96 13.98 4.97
C GLU A 147 11.88 14.86 4.11
N PHE A 148 11.30 15.74 3.29
CA PHE A 148 12.06 16.60 2.39
C PHE A 148 12.22 18.03 2.88
N ASP A 149 11.63 18.38 4.02
CA ASP A 149 11.58 19.75 4.55
C ASP A 149 11.07 20.76 3.50
N VAL A 150 9.96 20.40 2.83
CA VAL A 150 9.38 21.20 1.74
C VAL A 150 8.19 21.98 2.27
N LYS A 151 8.17 23.29 2.05
CA LYS A 151 7.03 24.15 2.41
C LYS A 151 5.73 23.66 1.75
N ILE A 152 4.63 23.73 2.50
CA ILE A 152 3.29 23.33 2.04
C ILE A 152 2.89 24.00 0.71
N GLU A 153 3.24 25.27 0.54
CA GLU A 153 3.00 26.04 -0.68
C GLU A 153 3.63 25.37 -1.91
N LYS A 154 4.90 24.97 -1.80
CA LYS A 154 5.63 24.33 -2.89
C LYS A 154 5.04 22.96 -3.23
N VAL A 155 4.63 22.18 -2.23
CA VAL A 155 3.96 20.88 -2.49
C VAL A 155 2.62 21.08 -3.20
N LYS A 156 1.83 22.06 -2.74
CA LYS A 156 0.57 22.47 -3.38
C LYS A 156 0.80 22.88 -4.84
N ASP A 157 1.80 23.72 -5.12
CA ASP A 157 2.12 24.15 -6.50
C ASP A 157 2.58 22.99 -7.38
N MET A 158 3.49 22.14 -6.89
CA MET A 158 3.96 20.97 -7.62
C MET A 158 2.81 20.01 -7.98
N LEU A 159 1.87 19.82 -7.05
CA LEU A 159 0.71 18.96 -7.25
C LEU A 159 -0.26 19.55 -8.27
N LEU A 160 -0.60 20.84 -8.15
CA LEU A 160 -1.49 21.52 -9.09
C LEU A 160 -0.91 21.57 -10.51
N LEU A 161 0.41 21.76 -10.65
CA LEU A 161 1.08 21.70 -11.95
C LEU A 161 1.05 20.29 -12.56
N ASP A 162 1.32 19.23 -11.78
CA ASP A 162 1.25 17.85 -12.28
C ASP A 162 -0.19 17.46 -12.66
N LEU A 163 -1.18 17.86 -11.85
CA LEU A 163 -2.61 17.65 -12.15
C LEU A 163 -3.04 18.40 -13.42
N ALA A 164 -2.63 19.65 -13.59
CA ALA A 164 -2.99 20.44 -14.78
C ALA A 164 -2.38 19.87 -16.07
N ALA A 165 -1.16 19.34 -15.98
CA ALA A 165 -0.52 18.68 -17.11
C ALA A 165 -1.25 17.37 -17.51
N ARG A 166 -1.83 16.64 -16.55
CA ARG A 166 -2.48 15.34 -16.78
C ARG A 166 -3.96 15.44 -17.10
N HIS A 167 -4.62 16.43 -16.50
CA HIS A 167 -6.05 16.62 -16.62
C HIS A 167 -6.38 18.08 -17.03
N PRO A 168 -5.89 18.57 -18.19
CA PRO A 168 -6.13 19.95 -18.62
C PRO A 168 -7.60 20.41 -18.56
N PRO A 169 -8.61 19.56 -18.88
CA PRO A 169 -10.02 19.97 -18.80
C PRO A 169 -10.45 20.45 -17.42
N LEU A 170 -9.83 19.94 -16.34
CA LEU A 170 -10.17 20.26 -14.96
C LEU A 170 -9.73 21.67 -14.51
N PHE A 171 -8.91 22.35 -15.31
CA PHE A 171 -8.30 23.62 -14.92
C PHE A 171 -8.81 24.77 -15.78
N HIS A 172 -8.95 25.94 -15.16
CA HIS A 172 -9.18 27.17 -15.91
C HIS A 172 -7.98 27.41 -16.83
N PRO A 173 -8.20 27.74 -18.12
CA PRO A 173 -7.11 28.15 -18.98
C PRO A 173 -6.44 29.38 -18.38
N LEU A 174 -5.12 29.45 -18.48
CA LEU A 174 -4.39 30.65 -18.13
C LEU A 174 -4.91 31.81 -19.00
N THR A 175 -5.08 32.99 -18.41
CA THR A 175 -5.42 34.18 -19.18
C THR A 175 -4.25 34.58 -20.07
N GLN A 176 -4.50 35.34 -21.14
CA GLN A 176 -3.45 35.80 -22.04
C GLN A 176 -2.36 36.60 -21.29
N GLU A 177 -2.76 37.43 -20.31
CA GLU A 177 -1.86 38.17 -19.42
C GLU A 177 -0.95 37.24 -18.59
N GLN A 178 -1.48 36.11 -18.10
CA GLN A 178 -0.70 35.09 -17.38
C GLN A 178 0.22 34.28 -18.30
N MET A 179 -0.09 34.20 -19.59
CA MET A 179 0.79 33.56 -20.57
C MET A 179 1.94 34.47 -21.02
N GLU A 180 1.71 35.79 -21.04
CA GLU A 180 2.69 36.80 -21.43
C GLU A 180 3.69 37.14 -20.31
N ASP A 181 3.32 36.94 -19.04
CA ASP A 181 4.23 37.03 -17.91
C ASP A 181 5.18 35.82 -17.83
N GLN A 182 6.36 35.96 -18.43
CA GLN A 182 7.43 34.94 -18.38
C GLN A 182 8.20 34.93 -17.05
N THR A 183 7.95 35.89 -16.15
CA THR A 183 8.68 36.03 -14.89
C THR A 183 8.02 35.31 -13.72
N THR A 184 6.73 35.01 -13.81
CA THR A 184 5.95 34.38 -12.74
C THR A 184 5.47 32.98 -13.14
N VAL A 185 5.69 31.98 -12.28
CA VAL A 185 5.09 30.66 -12.45
C VAL A 185 3.61 30.74 -12.05
N HIS A 186 2.72 30.77 -13.03
CA HIS A 186 1.28 30.76 -12.77
C HIS A 186 0.80 29.36 -12.39
N VAL A 187 0.14 29.27 -11.22
CA VAL A 187 -0.38 28.02 -10.67
C VAL A 187 -1.85 27.87 -11.10
N PRO A 188 -2.20 26.81 -11.84
CA PRO A 188 -3.55 26.60 -12.35
C PRO A 188 -4.59 26.46 -11.22
N THR A 189 -5.80 26.97 -11.47
CA THR A 189 -6.96 26.83 -10.55
C THR A 189 -7.96 25.82 -11.10
N ILE A 190 -8.47 24.93 -10.23
CA ILE A 190 -9.41 23.86 -10.58
C ILE A 190 -10.81 24.45 -10.84
N LYS A 191 -11.45 24.09 -11.97
CA LYS A 191 -12.78 24.56 -12.40
C LYS A 191 -13.91 24.11 -11.47
N SER A 192 -13.87 22.86 -11.01
CA SER A 192 -14.84 22.31 -10.07
C SER A 192 -14.24 21.14 -9.29
N HIS A 193 -14.68 20.96 -8.04
CA HIS A 193 -14.28 19.84 -7.20
C HIS A 193 -15.03 18.53 -7.54
N GLY A 194 -15.77 18.42 -8.64
CA GLY A 194 -16.59 17.24 -8.93
C GLY A 194 -15.90 16.14 -9.72
N GLU A 195 -14.90 16.49 -10.54
CA GLU A 195 -14.47 15.63 -11.65
C GLU A 195 -13.13 14.90 -11.42
N LEU A 196 -12.34 15.29 -10.42
CA LEU A 196 -11.07 14.62 -10.11
C LEU A 196 -11.31 13.41 -9.19
N SER A 197 -10.97 12.21 -9.65
CA SER A 197 -11.04 11.02 -8.79
C SER A 197 -9.95 11.06 -7.70
N PRO A 198 -10.19 10.47 -6.51
CA PRO A 198 -9.17 10.36 -5.47
C PRO A 198 -7.89 9.66 -5.93
N GLU A 199 -8.01 8.66 -6.82
CA GLU A 199 -6.90 7.89 -7.39
C GLU A 199 -6.03 8.78 -8.29
N ALA A 200 -6.64 9.61 -9.14
CA ALA A 200 -5.91 10.55 -9.97
C ALA A 200 -5.12 11.56 -9.13
N ALA A 201 -5.72 12.08 -8.05
CA ALA A 201 -5.04 12.95 -7.09
C ALA A 201 -3.85 12.26 -6.40
N LEU A 202 -4.05 11.02 -5.93
CA LEU A 202 -2.99 10.21 -5.34
C LEU A 202 -1.86 9.93 -6.34
N GLY A 203 -2.19 9.58 -7.59
CA GLY A 203 -1.24 9.35 -8.67
C GLY A 203 -0.41 10.59 -9.00
N SER A 204 -1.01 11.78 -8.96
CA SER A 204 -0.27 13.03 -9.11
C SER A 204 0.67 13.31 -7.94
N LEU A 205 0.22 13.10 -6.70
CA LEU A 205 1.07 13.24 -5.50
C LEU A 205 2.27 12.29 -5.52
N LEU A 206 2.03 10.99 -5.79
CA LEU A 206 3.09 9.98 -5.87
C LEU A 206 4.10 10.32 -6.96
N GLY A 207 3.65 11.00 -7.99
CA GLY A 207 4.51 11.59 -8.99
C GLY A 207 5.49 12.64 -8.58
N VAL A 208 4.97 13.63 -7.87
CA VAL A 208 5.76 14.68 -7.24
C VAL A 208 6.80 14.03 -6.34
N ILE A 209 6.41 13.03 -5.55
CA ILE A 209 7.29 12.25 -4.68
C ILE A 209 8.37 11.52 -5.48
N MET A 210 8.01 10.74 -6.50
CA MET A 210 8.98 10.02 -7.33
C MET A 210 9.96 10.97 -8.06
N LYS A 211 9.49 12.14 -8.49
CA LYS A 211 10.35 13.16 -9.11
C LYS A 211 11.36 13.73 -8.10
N GLU A 212 10.98 13.94 -6.85
CA GLU A 212 11.93 14.37 -5.81
C GLU A 212 12.85 13.26 -5.33
N LEU A 213 12.35 12.02 -5.19
CA LEU A 213 13.18 10.85 -4.86
C LEU A 213 14.28 10.67 -5.89
N SER A 214 13.94 10.69 -7.19
CA SER A 214 14.92 10.50 -8.26
C SER A 214 16.03 11.56 -8.31
N LYS A 215 15.79 12.78 -7.81
CA LYS A 215 16.83 13.81 -7.66
C LYS A 215 17.84 13.49 -6.55
N LYS A 216 17.40 12.84 -5.47
CA LYS A 216 18.26 12.48 -4.32
C LYS A 216 18.91 11.09 -4.46
N GLY A 217 18.40 10.24 -5.34
CA GLY A 217 18.95 8.93 -5.65
C GLY A 217 17.88 7.97 -6.20
N SER A 218 18.28 7.02 -7.04
CA SER A 218 17.30 6.12 -7.67
C SER A 218 16.77 5.05 -6.73
N ALA A 219 17.52 4.65 -5.70
CA ALA A 219 17.23 3.45 -4.91
C ALA A 219 15.83 3.45 -4.26
N ALA A 220 15.40 4.57 -3.66
CA ALA A 220 14.06 4.67 -3.07
C ALA A 220 12.95 4.67 -4.14
N CYS A 221 13.20 5.31 -5.29
CA CYS A 221 12.27 5.30 -6.41
C CYS A 221 12.12 3.89 -7.02
N ASP A 222 13.24 3.17 -7.16
CA ASP A 222 13.31 1.80 -7.66
C ASP A 222 12.61 0.84 -6.69
N LEU A 223 12.87 0.98 -5.39
CA LEU A 223 12.23 0.19 -4.35
C LEU A 223 10.72 0.41 -4.31
N LEU A 224 10.27 1.66 -4.38
CA LEU A 224 8.84 1.97 -4.45
C LEU A 224 8.18 1.36 -5.70
N SER A 225 8.86 1.42 -6.84
CA SER A 225 8.40 0.80 -8.10
C SER A 225 8.39 -0.74 -8.03
N MET A 226 9.33 -1.36 -7.31
CA MET A 226 9.29 -2.81 -7.08
C MET A 226 8.16 -3.19 -6.13
N ALA A 227 7.96 -2.41 -5.07
CA ALA A 227 6.91 -2.65 -4.09
C ALA A 227 5.50 -2.53 -4.71
N SER A 228 5.29 -1.59 -5.64
CA SER A 228 4.02 -1.45 -6.36
C SER A 228 3.70 -2.65 -7.26
N LEU A 229 4.72 -3.35 -7.77
CA LEU A 229 4.54 -4.56 -8.57
C LEU A 229 4.42 -5.83 -7.72
N SER A 230 4.77 -5.76 -6.44
CA SER A 230 4.83 -6.90 -5.55
C SER A 230 3.44 -7.32 -5.02
N HIS A 231 3.33 -8.57 -4.56
CA HIS A 231 2.15 -9.06 -3.86
C HIS A 231 1.89 -8.29 -2.56
N SER A 232 0.64 -8.26 -2.08
CA SER A 232 0.19 -7.60 -0.84
C SER A 232 0.94 -8.05 0.42
N THR A 233 1.59 -9.21 0.37
CA THR A 233 2.38 -9.78 1.48
C THR A 233 3.73 -9.09 1.68
N GLY A 234 4.10 -8.18 0.78
CA GLY A 234 5.28 -7.32 0.90
C GLY A 234 6.59 -7.99 0.49
N LEU A 235 7.59 -7.16 0.21
CA LEU A 235 8.96 -7.56 -0.08
C LEU A 235 9.69 -7.86 1.23
N ARG A 236 10.38 -9.01 1.33
CA ARG A 236 11.13 -9.42 2.53
C ARG A 236 12.62 -9.42 2.29
N ARG A 237 13.43 -9.30 3.34
CA ARG A 237 14.89 -9.42 3.28
C ARG A 237 15.35 -10.71 2.60
N ALA A 238 14.67 -11.81 2.87
CA ALA A 238 14.96 -13.12 2.29
C ALA A 238 14.92 -13.11 0.74
N LEU A 239 14.15 -12.20 0.11
CA LEU A 239 14.13 -12.03 -1.34
C LEU A 239 15.43 -11.43 -1.89
N PHE A 240 16.22 -10.76 -1.05
CA PHE A 240 17.45 -10.04 -1.45
C PHE A 240 18.72 -10.74 -0.97
N GLN A 241 18.63 -11.64 0.01
CA GLN A 241 19.78 -12.41 0.52
C GLN A 241 20.39 -13.27 -0.59
N GLY A 242 21.70 -13.13 -0.82
CA GLY A 242 22.44 -13.89 -1.83
C GLY A 242 22.32 -13.36 -3.28
N HIS A 243 21.80 -12.15 -3.47
CA HIS A 243 21.52 -11.56 -4.79
C HIS A 243 22.21 -10.21 -5.06
N ALA A 244 23.37 -9.97 -4.43
CA ALA A 244 24.08 -8.69 -4.50
C ALA A 244 24.61 -8.30 -5.89
N GLU A 245 24.86 -9.26 -6.81
CA GLU A 245 25.39 -8.95 -8.14
C GLU A 245 24.29 -8.47 -9.11
N GLU A 246 23.12 -9.11 -9.12
CA GLU A 246 22.02 -8.74 -10.03
C GLU A 246 21.32 -7.46 -9.63
N THR A 247 21.34 -7.12 -8.35
CA THR A 247 20.76 -5.88 -7.87
C THR A 247 21.56 -4.63 -8.28
N LYS A 248 22.82 -4.78 -8.71
CA LYS A 248 23.58 -3.72 -9.39
C LYS A 248 22.93 -3.26 -10.71
N THR A 249 21.99 -4.05 -11.25
CA THR A 249 21.27 -3.78 -12.51
C THR A 249 19.87 -3.18 -12.31
N LEU A 250 19.54 -2.76 -11.08
CA LEU A 250 18.30 -2.00 -10.83
C LEU A 250 18.29 -0.68 -11.63
N PRO A 251 17.10 -0.17 -12.03
CA PRO A 251 16.94 0.93 -12.98
C PRO A 251 17.33 2.30 -12.44
N GLY A 252 18.62 2.52 -12.31
CA GLY A 252 19.11 3.82 -11.87
C GLY A 252 20.62 3.94 -11.82
N GLY A 253 21.34 2.85 -12.06
CA GLY A 253 22.71 2.89 -12.59
C GLY A 253 23.66 3.87 -11.90
N ARG A 254 23.50 4.10 -10.59
CA ARG A 254 24.43 4.79 -9.68
C ARG A 254 24.12 4.41 -8.22
N VAL A 255 23.79 3.15 -7.94
CA VAL A 255 24.11 2.64 -6.60
C VAL A 255 25.61 2.36 -6.67
N GLU A 256 26.41 3.36 -6.31
CA GLU A 256 27.86 3.26 -6.29
C GLU A 256 28.28 2.04 -5.45
N ARG A 257 28.86 1.04 -6.13
CA ARG A 257 29.69 -0.05 -5.59
C ARG A 257 29.11 -0.98 -4.51
N THR A 258 27.91 -0.77 -4.03
CA THR A 258 27.22 -1.66 -3.09
C THR A 258 25.99 -2.21 -3.81
N GLY A 259 26.06 -3.46 -4.28
CA GLY A 259 24.82 -4.12 -4.72
C GLY A 259 23.85 -4.10 -3.55
N PRO A 260 22.53 -3.86 -3.71
CA PRO A 260 21.65 -3.82 -2.57
C PRO A 260 21.46 -5.22 -2.00
N ASP A 261 22.38 -5.53 -1.10
CA ASP A 261 22.02 -6.11 0.17
C ASP A 261 20.86 -5.31 0.75
N TRP A 262 19.92 -6.01 1.37
CA TRP A 262 18.81 -5.41 2.09
C TRP A 262 19.27 -4.32 3.05
N ASP A 263 20.45 -4.52 3.65
CA ASP A 263 21.07 -3.56 4.57
C ASP A 263 21.40 -2.22 3.90
N ALA A 264 21.78 -2.23 2.62
CA ALA A 264 21.99 -1.00 1.83
C ALA A 264 20.66 -0.30 1.48
N LEU A 265 19.54 -1.03 1.44
CA LEU A 265 18.21 -0.47 1.19
C LEU A 265 17.54 0.08 2.45
N LEU A 266 18.05 -0.20 3.66
CA LEU A 266 17.41 0.23 4.91
C LEU A 266 17.20 1.74 4.98
N GLY A 267 18.13 2.54 4.45
CA GLY A 267 17.97 3.99 4.36
C GLY A 267 16.79 4.41 3.45
N SER A 268 16.63 3.76 2.30
CA SER A 268 15.52 3.98 1.37
C SER A 268 14.19 3.46 1.92
N ILE A 269 14.18 2.28 2.56
CA ILE A 269 13.00 1.73 3.24
C ILE A 269 12.55 2.72 4.32
N ALA A 270 13.46 3.14 5.20
CA ALA A 270 13.13 4.07 6.29
C ALA A 270 12.61 5.42 5.76
N GLN A 271 13.18 5.93 4.67
CA GLN A 271 12.67 7.13 3.99
C GLN A 271 11.24 6.94 3.48
N LEU A 272 10.97 5.86 2.74
CA LEU A 272 9.64 5.60 2.18
C LEU A 272 8.59 5.32 3.27
N VAL A 273 8.99 4.72 4.39
CA VAL A 273 8.14 4.55 5.59
C VAL A 273 7.84 5.89 6.25
N ARG A 274 8.81 6.79 6.39
CA ARG A 274 8.57 8.14 6.93
C ARG A 274 7.66 8.99 6.04
N ILE A 275 7.74 8.80 4.72
CA ILE A 275 6.80 9.40 3.77
C ILE A 275 5.40 8.78 3.91
N GLY A 276 5.30 7.52 4.33
CA GLY A 276 4.04 6.79 4.48
C GLY A 276 3.57 6.08 3.21
N VAL A 277 4.46 5.86 2.24
CA VAL A 277 4.16 5.09 1.02
C VAL A 277 4.50 3.60 1.18
N LEU A 278 5.32 3.25 2.18
CA LEU A 278 5.60 1.87 2.57
C LEU A 278 5.31 1.67 4.06
N GLU A 279 5.03 0.43 4.43
CA GLU A 279 4.82 -0.01 5.81
C GLU A 279 5.76 -1.18 6.12
N CYS A 280 6.28 -1.23 7.35
CA CYS A 280 7.04 -2.38 7.83
C CYS A 280 6.10 -3.34 8.57
N GLY A 281 5.94 -4.55 8.02
CA GLY A 281 5.20 -5.64 8.63
C GLY A 281 6.07 -6.60 9.43
N GLU A 282 5.49 -7.72 9.83
CA GLU A 282 6.18 -8.76 10.60
C GLU A 282 7.31 -9.43 9.80
N GLY A 283 8.43 -9.68 10.48
CA GLY A 283 9.56 -10.42 9.93
C GLY A 283 10.16 -9.74 8.70
N ASP A 284 10.52 -8.46 8.83
CA ASP A 284 11.15 -7.60 7.82
C ASP A 284 10.38 -7.38 6.51
N ALA A 285 9.10 -7.74 6.46
CA ALA A 285 8.28 -7.45 5.29
C ALA A 285 8.08 -5.94 5.12
N VAL A 286 8.18 -5.47 3.88
CA VAL A 286 7.86 -4.11 3.48
C VAL A 286 6.72 -4.16 2.49
N THR A 287 5.57 -3.60 2.88
CA THR A 287 4.34 -3.58 2.09
C THR A 287 4.06 -2.18 1.57
N CYS A 288 3.19 -2.11 0.58
CA CYS A 288 2.70 -0.85 -0.01
C CYS A 288 1.18 -0.93 -0.07
N HIS A 289 0.48 0.15 0.31
CA HIS A 289 -0.97 0.19 0.29
C HIS A 289 -1.52 -0.08 -1.12
N PRO A 290 -2.57 -0.89 -1.32
CA PRO A 290 -3.08 -1.24 -2.66
C PRO A 290 -3.34 -0.03 -3.56
N MET A 291 -3.99 1.02 -3.05
CA MET A 291 -4.19 2.26 -3.84
C MET A 291 -2.88 2.94 -4.27
N VAL A 292 -1.81 2.85 -3.47
CA VAL A 292 -0.50 3.38 -3.86
C VAL A 292 0.11 2.50 -4.95
N GLN A 293 -0.06 1.17 -4.87
CA GLN A 293 0.38 0.24 -5.91
C GLN A 293 -0.27 0.57 -7.25
N GLU A 294 -1.60 0.66 -7.29
CA GLU A 294 -2.37 0.96 -8.51
C GLU A 294 -2.04 2.35 -9.07
N ALA A 295 -1.99 3.38 -8.21
CA ALA A 295 -1.65 4.73 -8.63
C ALA A 295 -0.22 4.87 -9.20
N ILE A 296 0.72 4.03 -8.75
CA ILE A 296 2.07 3.96 -9.35
C ILE A 296 2.02 3.20 -10.68
N ILE A 297 1.32 2.07 -10.75
CA ILE A 297 1.24 1.25 -11.98
C ILE A 297 0.70 2.10 -13.14
N ASP A 298 -0.40 2.83 -12.93
CA ASP A 298 -1.02 3.71 -13.93
C ASP A 298 -0.08 4.83 -14.39
N ARG A 299 0.89 5.20 -13.55
CA ARG A 299 1.77 6.33 -13.80
C ARG A 299 3.01 5.95 -14.61
N VAL A 300 3.46 4.71 -14.53
CA VAL A 300 4.87 4.45 -14.84
C VAL A 300 5.07 3.78 -16.19
N GLY A 301 5.67 4.55 -17.12
CA GLY A 301 6.22 4.06 -18.39
C GLY A 301 7.53 3.27 -18.23
N ALA A 302 8.64 3.81 -18.76
CA ALA A 302 9.90 3.05 -18.90
C ALA A 302 10.58 2.62 -17.58
N SER A 303 10.41 3.35 -16.47
CA SER A 303 11.07 3.02 -15.20
C SER A 303 10.45 1.82 -14.48
N VAL A 304 9.13 1.61 -14.56
CA VAL A 304 8.47 0.40 -14.03
C VAL A 304 8.81 -0.80 -14.88
N LYS A 305 8.89 -0.68 -16.21
CA LYS A 305 9.36 -1.78 -17.06
C LYS A 305 10.75 -2.27 -16.64
N ALA A 306 11.62 -1.34 -16.28
CA ALA A 306 12.95 -1.68 -15.82
C ALA A 306 12.92 -2.28 -14.39
N ALA A 307 12.10 -1.74 -13.47
CA ALA A 307 11.96 -2.25 -12.11
C ALA A 307 11.34 -3.65 -12.10
N TRP A 308 10.39 -3.89 -12.99
CA TRP A 308 9.81 -5.18 -13.30
C TRP A 308 10.87 -6.17 -13.81
N GLY A 309 11.73 -5.72 -14.74
CA GLY A 309 12.85 -6.54 -15.21
C GLY A 309 13.77 -6.99 -14.07
N ALA A 310 14.04 -6.11 -13.11
CA ALA A 310 14.84 -6.43 -11.94
C ALA A 310 14.12 -7.39 -10.97
N LEU A 311 12.86 -7.10 -10.63
CA LEU A 311 12.04 -7.98 -9.79
C LEU A 311 11.96 -9.39 -10.40
N ARG A 312 11.72 -9.50 -11.70
CA ARG A 312 11.68 -10.79 -12.40
C ARG A 312 13.00 -11.56 -12.30
N ARG A 313 14.15 -10.88 -12.38
CA ARG A 313 15.47 -11.53 -12.21
C ARG A 313 15.66 -12.07 -10.80
N ILE A 314 15.26 -11.28 -9.79
CA ILE A 314 15.30 -11.68 -8.38
C ILE A 314 14.42 -12.92 -8.18
N LEU A 315 13.16 -12.87 -8.65
CA LEU A 315 12.21 -13.98 -8.51
C LEU A 315 12.67 -15.24 -9.24
N ALA A 316 13.10 -15.13 -10.50
CA ALA A 316 13.57 -16.26 -11.28
C ALA A 316 14.79 -16.96 -10.65
N ARG A 317 15.63 -16.20 -9.92
CA ARG A 317 16.80 -16.75 -9.25
C ARG A 317 16.46 -17.36 -7.89
N GLY A 318 15.60 -16.72 -7.09
CA GLY A 318 15.08 -17.31 -5.86
C GLY A 318 14.33 -18.63 -6.09
N MET A 319 13.76 -18.79 -7.29
CA MET A 319 13.12 -20.04 -7.73
C MET A 319 14.11 -21.09 -8.28
N ARG A 320 15.42 -20.82 -8.38
CA ARG A 320 16.39 -21.84 -8.83
C ARG A 320 16.52 -22.94 -7.79
N GLY A 321 16.34 -24.19 -8.22
CA GLY A 321 16.32 -25.34 -7.33
C GLY A 321 14.96 -25.59 -6.67
N PHE A 322 13.95 -24.76 -6.94
CA PHE A 322 12.58 -25.10 -6.59
C PHE A 322 12.14 -26.34 -7.37
N SER A 323 11.77 -27.38 -6.64
CA SER A 323 11.05 -28.53 -7.17
C SER A 323 9.61 -28.45 -6.69
N PRO A 324 8.60 -28.44 -7.59
CA PRO A 324 7.20 -28.53 -7.18
C PRO A 324 6.91 -29.85 -6.44
N HIS A 325 7.80 -30.84 -6.56
CA HIS A 325 7.70 -32.14 -5.90
C HIS A 325 8.47 -32.23 -4.57
N ASP A 326 9.15 -31.17 -4.11
CA ASP A 326 9.75 -31.14 -2.76
C ASP A 326 8.96 -30.17 -1.85
N PRO A 327 8.05 -30.68 -1.00
CA PRO A 327 7.25 -29.87 -0.09
C PRO A 327 8.09 -29.01 0.87
N ARG A 328 9.34 -29.41 1.16
CA ARG A 328 10.22 -28.65 2.06
C ARG A 328 10.67 -27.33 1.44
N GLY A 329 10.68 -27.24 0.11
CA GLY A 329 10.97 -26.00 -0.62
C GLY A 329 9.80 -25.02 -0.69
N TRP A 330 8.58 -25.45 -0.35
CA TRP A 330 7.36 -24.66 -0.57
C TRP A 330 7.26 -23.44 0.36
N GLU A 331 7.78 -23.54 1.58
CA GLU A 331 7.82 -22.41 2.52
C GLU A 331 8.63 -21.23 1.96
N HIS A 332 9.73 -21.54 1.26
CA HIS A 332 10.61 -20.55 0.65
C HIS A 332 10.10 -20.06 -0.72
N SER A 333 9.52 -20.94 -1.53
CA SER A 333 9.05 -20.59 -2.87
C SER A 333 7.64 -20.00 -2.93
N GLY A 334 6.78 -20.29 -1.95
CA GLY A 334 5.41 -19.79 -1.89
C GLY A 334 5.32 -18.25 -1.96
N PRO A 335 6.10 -17.49 -1.16
CA PRO A 335 6.22 -16.04 -1.31
C PRO A 335 6.69 -15.62 -2.72
N LEU A 336 7.71 -16.26 -3.26
CA LEU A 336 8.27 -15.92 -4.58
C LEU A 336 7.27 -16.10 -5.73
N VAL A 337 6.53 -17.21 -5.72
CA VAL A 337 5.47 -17.49 -6.71
C VAL A 337 4.38 -16.41 -6.64
N ARG A 338 4.01 -15.96 -5.44
CA ARG A 338 3.02 -14.87 -5.27
C ARG A 338 3.47 -13.56 -5.90
N HIS A 339 4.71 -13.17 -5.65
CA HIS A 339 5.27 -11.97 -6.28
C HIS A 339 5.35 -12.11 -7.81
N ALA A 340 5.68 -13.30 -8.32
CA ALA A 340 5.73 -13.54 -9.76
C ALA A 340 4.34 -13.45 -10.40
N LEU A 341 3.32 -14.07 -9.80
CA LEU A 341 1.95 -14.01 -10.28
C LEU A 341 1.37 -12.58 -10.20
N ALA A 342 1.62 -11.85 -9.11
CA ALA A 342 1.22 -10.45 -8.98
C ALA A 342 1.86 -9.58 -10.07
N ALA A 343 3.16 -9.77 -10.31
CA ALA A 343 3.90 -9.03 -11.33
C ALA A 343 3.46 -9.36 -12.77
N GLU A 344 3.05 -10.60 -13.07
CA GLU A 344 2.53 -10.96 -14.40
C GLU A 344 1.08 -10.50 -14.60
N ARG A 345 0.22 -10.51 -13.58
CA ARG A 345 -1.16 -9.99 -13.70
C ARG A 345 -1.20 -8.52 -14.07
N ARG A 346 -0.23 -7.73 -13.58
CA ARG A 346 -0.12 -6.28 -13.80
C ARG A 346 0.58 -5.91 -15.11
N ARG A 347 0.92 -6.89 -15.94
CA ARG A 347 1.57 -6.69 -17.23
C ARG A 347 0.58 -6.47 -18.38
N GLY A 348 -0.61 -7.07 -18.27
CA GLY A 348 -1.67 -6.99 -19.28
C GLY A 348 -2.44 -5.68 -19.15
#